data_AF-A0A1L7V316-F1
#
_entry.id   AF-A0A1L7V316-F1
#
_cell.length_a   1.000
_cell.length_b   1.000
_cell.length_c   1.000
_cell.angle_alpha   90.00
_cell.angle_beta   90.00
_cell.angle_gamma   90.00
#
_symmetry.space_group_name_H-M   'P 1'
#
loop_
_entity.id
_entity.type
_entity.pdbx_description
1 polymer ?
#
loop_
_entity_poly.entity_id
_entity_poly.type
_entity_poly.pdbx_seq_one_letter_code
_entity_poly.pdbx_strand_id
1 'polypeptide(L)'
;MARTSLRKKQAVSYNEDPDDDEMPQVTKAVAAATKVIQKTMGTVTKTVTAKSASVKPATKRKASPEPEIASRAPTAKTTKKRKTKAKDDDAKPLADRTDVSSLKPTMNIGAHVSAAGGVQNSVTNAVHIGANAFALFLKSQRKWTNPPLDHEAKNQFISMCKEHSYSAGEHALPHGSYLVNLAQADEEKADQAYKSFLDDLERCEQLGIRLYNFHPGSTGGDARPAAIARIAAQLNKSHRATKTVITVLENMAGSGNVIGSTWEDLRDIIALVEDKSRVGVCIDTCHAFAAGYDLRTPEAFMNDSKAPFNSNRDLHANIGTGFLGLRAFHSIMNHAPFAGMPMVLETPIDRPGADGKSVEDKKVWANEIKLLERLVGMDAETKEFKDLEIELQAQGESERNKIQDQVDRKMAKDAKKGTKKGGRRKKKDDSDDESE
;
A
#
# COMPACT_ATOMS: atom_id res chain seq x y z
N MET A 1 33.34 -25.24 -47.31
CA MET A 1 34.49 -24.66 -46.58
C MET A 1 33.99 -24.14 -45.24
N ALA A 2 34.68 -24.53 -44.16
CA ALA A 2 34.35 -24.20 -42.78
C ALA A 2 34.45 -22.69 -42.49
N ARG A 3 33.66 -22.20 -41.53
CA ARG A 3 34.08 -21.21 -40.54
C ARG A 3 33.25 -21.38 -39.25
N THR A 4 33.90 -22.04 -38.31
CA THR A 4 33.59 -22.13 -36.88
C THR A 4 33.58 -20.75 -36.20
N SER A 5 32.58 -20.51 -35.35
CA SER A 5 32.72 -19.63 -34.18
C SER A 5 31.81 -20.16 -33.07
N LEU A 6 32.39 -21.02 -32.22
CA LEU A 6 31.81 -21.44 -30.96
C LEU A 6 32.03 -20.30 -29.94
N ARG A 7 30.99 -19.55 -29.61
CA ARG A 7 30.97 -18.79 -28.36
C ARG A 7 30.59 -19.76 -27.23
N LYS A 8 31.58 -20.12 -26.41
CA LYS A 8 31.39 -20.79 -25.12
C LYS A 8 30.32 -20.03 -24.31
N LYS A 9 29.20 -20.67 -24.02
CA LYS A 9 28.34 -20.27 -22.89
C LYS A 9 29.13 -20.57 -21.62
N GLN A 10 29.43 -19.56 -20.81
CA GLN A 10 29.76 -19.79 -19.40
C GLN A 10 28.49 -20.30 -18.73
N ALA A 11 28.50 -21.56 -18.31
CA ALA A 11 27.54 -22.08 -17.35
C ALA A 11 27.87 -21.43 -16.01
N VAL A 12 26.93 -20.67 -15.46
CA VAL A 12 26.99 -20.23 -14.06
C VAL A 12 26.40 -21.40 -13.27
N SER A 13 27.27 -22.21 -12.64
CA SER A 13 26.85 -23.18 -11.63
C SER A 13 26.65 -22.43 -10.32
N TYR A 14 25.44 -22.42 -9.80
CA TYR A 14 25.21 -22.06 -8.40
C TYR A 14 25.56 -23.30 -7.57
N ASN A 15 26.58 -23.18 -6.72
CA ASN A 15 26.72 -24.09 -5.61
C ASN A 15 25.55 -23.80 -4.66
N GLU A 16 24.67 -24.78 -4.50
CA GLU A 16 23.74 -24.81 -3.38
C GLU A 16 24.55 -25.14 -2.12
N ASP A 17 25.21 -24.13 -1.54
CA ASP A 17 25.78 -24.25 -0.20
C ASP A 17 24.62 -24.10 0.82
N PRO A 18 24.29 -25.13 1.62
CA PRO A 18 23.14 -25.10 2.53
C PRO A 18 23.34 -24.25 3.81
N ASP A 19 24.46 -23.52 3.93
CA ASP A 19 24.91 -22.89 5.18
C ASP A 19 24.92 -21.34 5.14
N ASP A 20 24.37 -20.69 4.09
CA ASP A 20 24.37 -19.22 3.95
C ASP A 20 23.11 -18.54 4.54
N ASP A 21 22.66 -19.02 5.71
CA ASP A 21 21.56 -18.45 6.51
C ASP A 21 22.05 -17.30 7.43
N GLU A 22 23.20 -16.68 7.13
CA GLU A 22 23.74 -15.55 7.87
C GLU A 22 23.36 -14.22 7.21
N MET A 23 22.36 -13.53 7.79
CA MET A 23 21.96 -12.18 7.40
C MET A 23 23.17 -11.23 7.30
N PRO A 24 23.34 -10.46 6.20
CA PRO A 24 24.49 -9.58 6.03
C PRO A 24 24.60 -8.57 7.18
N GLN A 25 25.84 -8.39 7.68
CA GLN A 25 26.08 -7.62 8.91
C GLN A 25 25.49 -6.20 8.87
N VAL A 26 24.79 -5.89 9.96
CA VAL A 26 24.13 -4.64 10.31
C VAL A 26 25.05 -3.42 10.05
N THR A 27 24.64 -2.53 9.15
CA THR A 27 25.48 -1.38 8.73
C THR A 27 25.56 -0.28 9.81
N LYS A 28 26.54 0.63 9.68
CA LYS A 28 26.73 1.83 10.53
C LYS A 28 25.44 2.68 10.70
N ALA A 29 24.47 2.57 9.79
CA ALA A 29 23.19 3.27 9.85
C ALA A 29 22.32 2.83 11.05
N VAL A 30 22.28 1.54 11.37
CA VAL A 30 21.49 0.99 12.49
C VAL A 30 22.12 1.38 13.83
N ALA A 31 23.45 1.43 13.91
CA ALA A 31 24.15 1.95 15.10
C ALA A 31 23.85 3.45 15.35
N ALA A 32 23.74 4.25 14.29
CA ALA A 32 23.34 5.65 14.40
C ALA A 32 21.86 5.81 14.79
N ALA A 33 20.96 5.00 14.22
CA ALA A 33 19.55 4.95 14.56
C ALA A 33 19.30 4.53 16.02
N THR A 34 20.04 3.54 16.51
CA THR A 34 19.93 3.04 17.90
C THR A 34 20.32 4.11 18.92
N LYS A 35 21.37 4.91 18.62
CA LYS A 35 21.73 6.08 19.45
C LYS A 35 20.65 7.16 19.45
N VAL A 36 19.91 7.31 18.36
CA VAL A 36 18.77 8.25 18.28
C VAL A 36 17.62 7.75 19.16
N ILE A 37 17.27 6.45 19.10
CA ILE A 37 16.22 5.84 19.95
C ILE A 37 16.51 6.07 21.44
N GLN A 38 17.77 5.90 21.87
CA GLN A 38 18.19 6.19 23.25
C GLN A 38 18.03 7.66 23.63
N LYS A 39 18.23 8.59 22.67
CA LYS A 39 18.09 10.03 22.90
C LYS A 39 16.62 10.50 22.94
N THR A 40 15.72 9.87 22.19
CA THR A 40 14.27 10.16 22.23
C THR A 40 13.56 9.54 23.44
N MET A 41 14.02 8.38 23.93
CA MET A 41 13.43 7.70 25.10
C MET A 41 13.97 8.22 26.45
N GLY A 42 15.07 9.00 26.46
CA GLY A 42 15.75 9.47 27.67
C GLY A 42 15.06 10.59 28.46
N THR A 43 13.88 11.08 28.03
CA THR A 43 13.23 12.27 28.64
C THR A 43 11.93 11.97 29.39
N VAL A 44 11.66 10.72 29.78
CA VAL A 44 10.49 10.37 30.59
C VAL A 44 10.91 9.67 31.88
N THR A 45 11.47 10.43 32.81
CA THR A 45 11.45 10.10 34.25
C THR A 45 11.40 11.39 35.07
N LYS A 46 10.20 11.98 35.20
CA LYS A 46 9.88 12.82 36.36
C LYS A 46 8.53 12.43 36.96
N THR A 47 8.67 11.82 38.11
CA THR A 47 7.72 11.50 39.17
C THR A 47 6.61 12.54 39.32
N VAL A 48 5.35 12.12 39.23
CA VAL A 48 4.20 12.90 39.69
C VAL A 48 3.59 12.18 40.89
N THR A 49 3.85 12.73 42.08
CA THR A 49 3.14 12.42 43.32
C THR A 49 1.74 13.02 43.29
N ALA A 50 0.70 12.19 43.39
CA ALA A 50 -0.69 12.63 43.50
C ALA A 50 -0.99 13.15 44.91
N LYS A 51 -1.53 14.37 45.02
CA LYS A 51 -2.26 14.85 46.19
C LYS A 51 -3.72 15.10 45.80
N SER A 52 -4.63 14.47 46.53
CA SER A 52 -6.07 14.65 46.46
C SER A 52 -6.49 15.98 47.10
N ALA A 53 -7.46 16.68 46.49
CA ALA A 53 -8.27 17.67 47.19
C ALA A 53 -9.72 17.59 46.71
N SER A 54 -10.61 17.55 47.69
CA SER A 54 -12.06 17.40 47.65
C SER A 54 -12.80 18.73 47.46
N VAL A 55 -13.96 18.72 46.76
CA VAL A 55 -15.01 19.76 46.91
C VAL A 55 -16.40 19.12 46.83
N LYS A 56 -17.31 19.55 47.72
CA LYS A 56 -18.75 19.21 47.83
C LYS A 56 -19.62 20.49 47.70
N PRO A 57 -20.97 20.38 47.55
CA PRO A 57 -21.81 21.24 46.67
C PRO A 57 -22.86 22.14 47.38
N ALA A 58 -23.57 22.99 46.62
CA ALA A 58 -24.84 23.69 47.01
C ALA A 58 -25.63 24.11 45.74
N THR A 59 -26.84 23.62 45.40
CA THR A 59 -28.25 23.83 45.87
C THR A 59 -29.02 25.09 45.39
N LYS A 60 -29.94 24.85 44.44
CA LYS A 60 -31.30 25.37 44.12
C LYS A 60 -31.88 26.64 44.79
N ARG A 61 -32.65 27.41 43.99
CA ARG A 61 -33.98 27.97 44.35
C ARG A 61 -34.91 28.19 43.14
N LYS A 62 -36.21 27.95 43.36
CA LYS A 62 -37.41 28.01 42.46
C LYS A 62 -38.21 29.31 42.73
N ALA A 63 -38.97 29.81 41.74
CA ALA A 63 -40.43 30.04 41.81
C ALA A 63 -41.01 30.70 40.52
N SER A 64 -42.22 30.25 40.13
CA SER A 64 -43.11 30.63 39.00
C SER A 64 -44.14 31.73 39.44
N PRO A 65 -45.25 32.13 38.73
CA PRO A 65 -45.97 31.56 37.57
C PRO A 65 -46.49 32.56 36.47
N GLU A 66 -47.27 32.01 35.51
CA GLU A 66 -47.78 32.48 34.19
C GLU A 66 -48.85 33.61 34.20
N PRO A 67 -49.36 34.05 33.01
CA PRO A 67 -50.52 33.38 32.40
C PRO A 67 -50.48 33.15 30.85
N GLU A 68 -51.38 32.26 30.42
CA GLU A 68 -51.65 31.71 29.07
C GLU A 68 -52.12 32.72 27.99
N ILE A 69 -51.75 32.48 26.71
CA ILE A 69 -52.63 32.68 25.54
C ILE A 69 -52.38 31.61 24.45
N ALA A 70 -53.47 30.91 24.12
CA ALA A 70 -53.88 30.11 22.95
C ALA A 70 -52.93 29.76 21.76
N SER A 71 -52.78 28.43 21.60
CA SER A 71 -52.79 27.58 20.40
C SER A 71 -52.49 28.11 18.97
N ARG A 72 -51.52 27.45 18.31
CA ARG A 72 -51.61 27.00 16.90
C ARG A 72 -50.59 25.87 16.62
N ALA A 73 -51.06 24.83 15.91
CA ALA A 73 -50.42 23.54 15.69
C ALA A 73 -49.08 23.58 14.90
N PRO A 74 -48.17 22.60 15.08
CA PRO A 74 -46.89 22.55 14.37
C PRO A 74 -47.04 21.87 13.01
N THR A 75 -46.60 22.54 11.94
CA THR A 75 -46.43 21.95 10.62
C THR A 75 -45.12 21.18 10.55
N ALA A 76 -45.23 19.87 10.33
CA ALA A 76 -44.12 18.96 10.13
C ALA A 76 -43.33 19.33 8.87
N LYS A 77 -42.05 19.70 9.03
CA LYS A 77 -41.09 19.74 7.92
C LYS A 77 -40.57 18.32 7.69
N THR A 78 -41.01 17.72 6.60
CA THR A 78 -40.54 16.43 6.09
C THR A 78 -39.07 16.52 5.69
N THR A 79 -38.20 15.87 6.47
CA THR A 79 -36.85 15.55 6.05
C THR A 79 -36.93 14.56 4.89
N LYS A 80 -36.54 14.99 3.68
CA LYS A 80 -36.38 14.10 2.52
C LYS A 80 -35.32 13.04 2.88
N LYS A 81 -35.78 11.84 3.25
CA LYS A 81 -34.96 10.61 3.22
C LYS A 81 -34.42 10.48 1.80
N ARG A 82 -33.10 10.61 1.66
CA ARG A 82 -32.38 10.22 0.45
C ARG A 82 -32.64 8.72 0.29
N LYS A 83 -33.38 8.33 -0.75
CA LYS A 83 -33.58 6.91 -1.13
C LYS A 83 -32.19 6.29 -1.31
N THR A 84 -31.77 5.46 -0.38
CA THR A 84 -30.79 4.42 -0.64
C THR A 84 -31.38 3.55 -1.75
N LYS A 85 -30.70 3.51 -2.89
CA LYS A 85 -30.98 2.56 -3.96
C LYS A 85 -30.89 1.17 -3.33
N ALA A 86 -31.93 0.36 -3.48
CA ALA A 86 -31.94 -1.02 -3.03
C ALA A 86 -30.67 -1.71 -3.56
N LYS A 87 -29.92 -2.37 -2.67
CA LYS A 87 -28.78 -3.20 -3.05
C LYS A 87 -29.33 -4.34 -3.90
N ASP A 88 -28.67 -4.55 -5.02
CA ASP A 88 -28.84 -5.69 -5.90
C ASP A 88 -28.17 -6.88 -5.18
N ASP A 89 -28.85 -7.47 -4.19
CA ASP A 89 -28.34 -8.59 -3.39
C ASP A 89 -28.36 -9.93 -4.17
N ASP A 90 -28.59 -9.90 -5.49
CA ASP A 90 -28.64 -11.07 -6.39
C ASP A 90 -27.89 -10.86 -7.73
N ALA A 91 -26.94 -9.92 -7.80
CA ALA A 91 -26.11 -9.79 -8.99
C ALA A 91 -25.17 -11.00 -9.12
N LYS A 92 -25.44 -11.87 -10.10
CA LYS A 92 -24.55 -12.99 -10.47
C LYS A 92 -23.09 -12.51 -10.53
N PRO A 93 -22.13 -13.32 -10.05
CA PRO A 93 -20.72 -12.96 -10.12
C PRO A 93 -20.32 -12.70 -11.58
N LEU A 94 -19.42 -11.73 -11.80
CA LEU A 94 -18.87 -11.41 -13.11
C LEU A 94 -17.95 -12.52 -13.63
N ALA A 95 -17.33 -13.25 -12.70
CA ALA A 95 -16.53 -14.42 -12.97
C ALA A 95 -16.67 -15.42 -11.82
N ASP A 96 -16.74 -16.70 -12.15
CA ASP A 96 -16.71 -17.76 -11.15
C ASP A 96 -15.33 -17.81 -10.49
N ARG A 97 -15.30 -18.07 -9.19
CA ARG A 97 -14.04 -18.23 -8.46
C ARG A 97 -13.37 -19.54 -8.84
N THR A 98 -12.08 -19.49 -9.20
CA THR A 98 -11.30 -20.70 -9.49
C THR A 98 -11.00 -21.43 -8.18
N ASP A 99 -11.16 -22.76 -8.22
CA ASP A 99 -10.69 -23.61 -7.13
C ASP A 99 -9.17 -23.50 -7.02
N VAL A 100 -8.68 -22.96 -5.90
CA VAL A 100 -7.26 -22.68 -5.69
C VAL A 100 -6.42 -23.97 -5.76
N SER A 101 -7.01 -25.14 -5.45
CA SER A 101 -6.33 -26.43 -5.55
C SER A 101 -6.06 -26.87 -6.99
N SER A 102 -6.74 -26.28 -7.96
CA SER A 102 -6.51 -26.52 -9.39
C SER A 102 -5.31 -25.72 -9.94
N LEU A 103 -4.86 -24.68 -9.22
CA LEU A 103 -3.68 -23.89 -9.56
C LEU A 103 -2.42 -24.54 -8.99
N LYS A 104 -1.38 -24.71 -9.83
CA LYS A 104 -0.07 -25.24 -9.42
C LYS A 104 1.05 -24.33 -9.96
N PRO A 105 1.70 -23.50 -9.12
CA PRO A 105 1.50 -23.37 -7.67
C PRO A 105 0.12 -22.83 -7.26
N THR A 106 -0.27 -23.05 -6.00
CA THR A 106 -1.51 -22.53 -5.40
C THR A 106 -1.43 -21.01 -5.27
N MET A 107 -2.33 -20.27 -5.94
CA MET A 107 -2.29 -18.81 -5.98
C MET A 107 -3.56 -18.15 -5.47
N ASN A 108 -3.36 -17.25 -4.50
CA ASN A 108 -4.40 -16.46 -3.87
C ASN A 108 -4.47 -15.08 -4.53
N ILE A 109 -5.31 -14.91 -5.54
CA ILE A 109 -5.42 -13.74 -6.41
C ILE A 109 -6.72 -12.98 -6.11
N GLY A 110 -6.62 -11.67 -6.04
CA GLY A 110 -7.76 -10.78 -5.89
C GLY A 110 -7.46 -9.34 -6.24
N ALA A 111 -8.24 -8.44 -5.66
CA ALA A 111 -8.10 -7.00 -5.88
C ALA A 111 -8.37 -6.20 -4.61
N HIS A 112 -7.98 -4.93 -4.62
CA HIS A 112 -8.33 -3.99 -3.56
C HIS A 112 -9.80 -3.53 -3.73
N VAL A 113 -10.72 -4.29 -3.15
CA VAL A 113 -12.16 -4.06 -3.31
C VAL A 113 -12.70 -3.01 -2.34
N SER A 114 -13.79 -2.36 -2.75
CA SER A 114 -14.47 -1.37 -1.91
C SER A 114 -15.16 -2.01 -0.71
N ALA A 115 -14.95 -1.41 0.47
CA ALA A 115 -15.69 -1.68 1.70
C ALA A 115 -16.73 -0.58 2.01
N ALA A 116 -17.12 0.22 1.01
CA ALA A 116 -18.07 1.31 1.20
C ALA A 116 -19.41 0.78 1.76
N GLY A 117 -19.91 1.42 2.82
CA GLY A 117 -21.11 0.98 3.53
C GLY A 117 -20.87 -0.12 4.58
N GLY A 118 -19.64 -0.59 4.75
CA GLY A 118 -19.26 -1.55 5.80
C GLY A 118 -18.29 -2.62 5.29
N VAL A 119 -17.44 -3.12 6.20
CA VAL A 119 -16.38 -4.10 5.90
C VAL A 119 -16.92 -5.38 5.26
N GLN A 120 -18.12 -5.84 5.62
CA GLN A 120 -18.76 -7.03 5.03
C GLN A 120 -18.92 -6.94 3.50
N ASN A 121 -19.10 -5.72 2.97
CA ASN A 121 -19.27 -5.53 1.53
C ASN A 121 -18.01 -5.85 0.74
N SER A 122 -16.83 -5.84 1.38
CA SER A 122 -15.58 -6.28 0.75
C SER A 122 -15.66 -7.74 0.32
N VAL A 123 -16.25 -8.62 1.15
CA VAL A 123 -16.40 -10.04 0.84
C VAL A 123 -17.32 -10.24 -0.36
N THR A 124 -18.49 -9.58 -0.37
CA THR A 124 -19.41 -9.61 -1.53
C THR A 124 -18.71 -9.13 -2.80
N ASN A 125 -17.97 -8.02 -2.71
CA ASN A 125 -17.28 -7.46 -3.88
C ASN A 125 -16.15 -8.35 -4.37
N ALA A 126 -15.41 -9.03 -3.48
CA ALA A 126 -14.38 -10.00 -3.84
C ALA A 126 -14.97 -11.22 -4.55
N VAL A 127 -16.06 -11.79 -4.01
CA VAL A 127 -16.80 -12.89 -4.65
C VAL A 127 -17.31 -12.48 -6.03
N HIS A 128 -17.84 -11.26 -6.15
CA HIS A 128 -18.42 -10.78 -7.40
C HIS A 128 -17.42 -10.71 -8.57
N ILE A 129 -16.12 -10.53 -8.29
CA ILE A 129 -15.06 -10.51 -9.31
C ILE A 129 -14.32 -11.86 -9.44
N GLY A 130 -14.77 -12.91 -8.73
CA GLY A 130 -14.14 -14.23 -8.76
C GLY A 130 -12.84 -14.34 -7.96
N ALA A 131 -12.55 -13.39 -7.07
CA ALA A 131 -11.32 -13.39 -6.29
C ALA A 131 -11.31 -14.49 -5.22
N ASN A 132 -10.12 -14.92 -4.79
CA ASN A 132 -9.93 -15.84 -3.66
C ASN A 132 -9.01 -15.24 -2.55
N ALA A 133 -8.46 -14.05 -2.78
CA ALA A 133 -7.92 -13.11 -1.80
C ALA A 133 -8.49 -11.70 -2.02
N PHE A 134 -8.26 -10.74 -1.12
CA PHE A 134 -8.67 -9.35 -1.33
C PHE A 134 -7.96 -8.38 -0.39
N ALA A 135 -7.85 -7.12 -0.80
CA ALA A 135 -7.56 -6.00 0.10
C ALA A 135 -8.79 -5.13 0.31
N LEU A 136 -8.74 -4.30 1.35
CA LEU A 136 -9.76 -3.33 1.69
C LEU A 136 -9.17 -2.20 2.55
N PHE A 137 -9.85 -1.06 2.56
CA PHE A 137 -9.72 -0.11 3.66
C PHE A 137 -10.68 -0.48 4.80
N LEU A 138 -10.18 -0.56 6.03
CA LEU A 138 -10.99 -0.88 7.22
C LEU A 138 -11.90 0.27 7.66
N LYS A 139 -11.55 1.49 7.23
CA LYS A 139 -12.23 2.75 7.56
C LYS A 139 -11.92 3.79 6.48
N SER A 140 -12.47 5.00 6.60
CA SER A 140 -12.19 6.04 5.60
C SER A 140 -10.72 6.48 5.68
N GLN A 141 -10.02 6.32 4.56
CA GLN A 141 -8.64 6.77 4.35
C GLN A 141 -8.50 8.30 4.24
N ARG A 142 -9.63 9.03 4.20
CA ARG A 142 -9.68 10.49 4.00
C ARG A 142 -9.85 11.28 5.30
N LYS A 143 -9.95 10.60 6.45
CA LYS A 143 -10.24 11.21 7.76
C LYS A 143 -9.41 10.54 8.84
N TRP A 144 -8.96 11.34 9.81
CA TRP A 144 -8.26 10.85 11.00
C TRP A 144 -9.20 10.14 11.98
N THR A 145 -10.39 10.70 12.18
CA THR A 145 -11.38 10.15 13.10
C THR A 145 -12.45 9.39 12.33
N ASN A 146 -12.66 8.14 12.71
CA ASN A 146 -13.68 7.25 12.18
C ASN A 146 -14.54 6.73 13.33
N PRO A 147 -15.83 6.42 13.10
CA PRO A 147 -16.64 5.76 14.12
C PRO A 147 -16.04 4.39 14.46
N PRO A 148 -16.31 3.85 15.67
CA PRO A 148 -15.96 2.47 16.01
C PRO A 148 -16.43 1.47 14.95
N LEU A 149 -15.77 0.32 14.86
CA LEU A 149 -16.20 -0.76 13.98
C LEU A 149 -17.63 -1.18 14.38
N ASP A 150 -18.54 -1.14 13.41
CA ASP A 150 -19.93 -1.54 13.63
C ASP A 150 -20.01 -3.05 13.92
N HIS A 151 -20.72 -3.41 15.00
CA HIS A 151 -20.80 -4.80 15.46
C HIS A 151 -21.50 -5.71 14.45
N GLU A 152 -22.52 -5.22 13.76
CA GLU A 152 -23.25 -6.02 12.78
C GLU A 152 -22.43 -6.20 11.51
N ALA A 153 -21.77 -5.14 11.03
CA ALA A 153 -20.81 -5.22 9.93
C ALA A 153 -19.67 -6.21 10.22
N LYS A 154 -19.13 -6.21 11.45
CA LYS A 154 -18.13 -7.19 11.90
C LYS A 154 -18.66 -8.62 11.82
N ASN A 155 -19.84 -8.88 12.40
CA ASN A 155 -20.41 -10.22 12.43
C ASN A 155 -20.73 -10.73 11.01
N GLN A 156 -21.25 -9.86 10.15
CA GLN A 156 -21.50 -10.16 8.74
C GLN A 156 -20.20 -10.47 8.00
N PHE A 157 -19.13 -9.68 8.18
CA PHE A 157 -17.83 -9.95 7.57
C PHE A 157 -17.31 -11.35 7.96
N ILE A 158 -17.34 -11.69 9.25
CA ILE A 158 -16.89 -13.00 9.74
C ILE A 158 -17.75 -14.13 9.17
N SER A 159 -19.08 -13.95 9.15
CA SER A 159 -20.02 -14.93 8.60
C SER A 159 -19.77 -15.17 7.12
N MET A 160 -19.65 -14.10 6.33
CA MET A 160 -19.44 -14.18 4.89
C MET A 160 -18.07 -14.74 4.52
N CYS A 161 -17.03 -14.45 5.31
CA CYS A 161 -15.73 -15.10 5.14
C CYS A 161 -15.85 -16.62 5.30
N LYS A 162 -16.57 -17.10 6.33
CA LYS A 162 -16.81 -18.54 6.51
C LYS A 162 -17.63 -19.15 5.38
N GLU A 163 -18.74 -18.51 5.03
CA GLU A 163 -19.65 -18.95 3.97
C GLU A 163 -18.92 -19.10 2.63
N HIS A 164 -18.09 -18.11 2.27
CA HIS A 164 -17.34 -18.13 1.03
C HIS A 164 -15.94 -18.75 1.17
N SER A 165 -15.60 -19.40 2.28
CA SER A 165 -14.30 -20.06 2.47
C SER A 165 -13.07 -19.13 2.34
N TYR A 166 -13.19 -17.89 2.78
CA TYR A 166 -12.03 -17.02 3.01
C TYR A 166 -11.47 -17.22 4.41
N SER A 167 -10.18 -17.55 4.49
CA SER A 167 -9.40 -17.39 5.72
C SER A 167 -9.04 -15.92 5.87
N ALA A 168 -9.78 -15.15 6.67
CA ALA A 168 -9.52 -13.70 6.82
C ALA A 168 -8.08 -13.39 7.28
N GLY A 169 -7.46 -14.32 8.02
CA GLY A 169 -6.08 -14.18 8.47
C GLY A 169 -5.03 -14.32 7.36
N GLU A 170 -5.36 -14.97 6.25
CA GLU A 170 -4.41 -15.33 5.19
C GLU A 170 -4.78 -14.69 3.84
N HIS A 171 -6.07 -14.51 3.58
CA HIS A 171 -6.60 -14.07 2.29
C HIS A 171 -6.97 -12.58 2.28
N ALA A 172 -7.09 -11.93 3.44
CA ALA A 172 -7.36 -10.50 3.53
C ALA A 172 -6.08 -9.72 3.85
N LEU A 173 -5.76 -8.71 3.03
CA LEU A 173 -4.62 -7.82 3.20
C LEU A 173 -5.10 -6.35 3.21
N PRO A 174 -5.70 -5.86 4.31
CA PRO A 174 -6.11 -4.48 4.40
C PRO A 174 -4.95 -3.50 4.20
N HIS A 175 -5.25 -2.36 3.59
CA HIS A 175 -4.29 -1.30 3.34
C HIS A 175 -4.53 -0.13 4.31
N GLY A 176 -3.44 0.44 4.83
CA GLY A 176 -3.48 1.61 5.70
C GLY A 176 -3.81 2.91 4.98
N SER A 177 -4.27 3.92 5.73
CA SER A 177 -4.56 5.24 5.17
C SER A 177 -3.28 5.95 4.71
N TYR A 178 -3.32 6.54 3.51
CA TYR A 178 -2.24 7.40 2.97
C TYR A 178 -1.95 8.65 3.82
N LEU A 179 -2.80 8.98 4.80
CA LEU A 179 -2.54 10.08 5.74
C LEU A 179 -1.50 9.68 6.79
N VAL A 180 -1.40 8.39 7.12
CA VAL A 180 -0.51 7.88 8.16
C VAL A 180 0.93 7.99 7.69
N ASN A 181 1.75 8.68 8.48
CA ASN A 181 3.20 8.68 8.36
C ASN A 181 3.80 8.32 9.71
N LEU A 182 4.32 7.10 9.87
CA LEU A 182 4.93 6.68 11.15
C LEU A 182 6.32 7.27 11.38
N ALA A 183 6.88 7.97 10.38
CA ALA A 183 8.16 8.66 10.48
C ALA A 183 8.05 10.12 10.95
N GLN A 184 6.87 10.59 11.38
CA GLN A 184 6.65 11.97 11.82
C GLN A 184 7.59 12.40 12.96
N ALA A 185 8.22 13.56 12.79
CA ALA A 185 9.13 14.15 13.77
C ALA A 185 8.41 14.92 14.88
N ASP A 186 7.35 15.61 14.47
CA ASP A 186 6.50 16.41 15.33
C ASP A 186 5.65 15.48 16.21
N GLU A 187 5.68 15.70 17.52
CA GLU A 187 5.08 14.79 18.50
C GLU A 187 3.57 14.68 18.35
N GLU A 188 2.87 15.80 18.08
CA GLU A 188 1.42 15.80 17.90
C GLU A 188 1.01 15.02 16.64
N LYS A 189 1.70 15.25 15.52
CA LYS A 189 1.47 14.51 14.28
C LYS A 189 1.85 13.03 14.42
N ALA A 190 2.90 12.72 15.16
CA ALA A 190 3.32 11.35 15.42
C ALA A 190 2.28 10.61 16.27
N ASP A 191 1.72 11.26 17.29
CA ASP A 191 0.63 10.69 18.11
C ASP A 191 -0.66 10.50 17.29
N GLN A 192 -1.02 11.47 16.45
CA GLN A 192 -2.18 11.35 15.55
C GLN A 192 -2.01 10.18 14.56
N ALA A 193 -0.84 10.07 13.92
CA ALA A 193 -0.54 8.97 13.00
C ALA A 193 -0.55 7.61 13.72
N TYR A 194 0.09 7.53 14.89
CA TYR A 194 0.12 6.31 15.70
C TYR A 194 -1.27 5.87 16.15
N LYS A 195 -2.12 6.78 16.63
CA LYS A 195 -3.50 6.45 17.04
C LYS A 195 -4.33 5.94 15.87
N SER A 196 -4.19 6.56 14.70
CA SER A 196 -4.87 6.08 13.48
C SER A 196 -4.38 4.69 13.08
N PHE A 197 -3.08 4.43 13.14
CA PHE A 197 -2.48 3.13 12.83
C PHE A 197 -2.92 2.04 13.83
N LEU A 198 -2.89 2.35 15.13
CA LEU A 198 -3.32 1.42 16.17
C LEU A 198 -4.80 1.04 16.03
N ASP A 199 -5.69 2.00 15.76
CA ASP A 199 -7.12 1.72 15.52
C ASP A 199 -7.32 0.80 14.31
N ASP A 200 -6.45 0.85 13.28
CA ASP A 200 -6.51 -0.11 12.18
C ASP A 200 -6.08 -1.52 12.60
N LEU A 201 -5.00 -1.65 13.37
CA LEU A 201 -4.57 -2.97 13.88
C LEU A 201 -5.64 -3.59 14.79
N GLU A 202 -6.24 -2.80 15.68
CA GLU A 202 -7.33 -3.24 16.56
C GLU A 202 -8.57 -3.69 15.75
N ARG A 203 -8.85 -3.05 14.61
CA ARG A 203 -9.90 -3.49 13.68
C ARG A 203 -9.54 -4.81 13.01
N CYS A 204 -8.29 -5.00 12.60
CA CYS A 204 -7.82 -6.30 12.07
C CYS A 204 -8.06 -7.42 13.08
N GLU A 205 -7.66 -7.23 14.35
CA GLU A 205 -7.88 -8.24 15.40
C GLU A 205 -9.35 -8.56 15.61
N GLN A 206 -10.20 -7.53 15.62
CA GLN A 206 -11.65 -7.72 15.74
C GLN A 206 -12.27 -8.50 14.58
N LEU A 207 -11.69 -8.41 13.39
CA LEU A 207 -12.16 -9.10 12.18
C LEU A 207 -11.48 -10.46 11.96
N GLY A 208 -10.50 -10.83 12.79
CA GLY A 208 -9.70 -12.05 12.61
C GLY A 208 -8.68 -11.96 11.48
N ILE A 209 -8.35 -10.73 11.04
CA ILE A 209 -7.34 -10.47 10.01
C ILE A 209 -5.97 -10.42 10.68
N ARG A 210 -4.96 -11.06 10.06
CA ARG A 210 -3.60 -11.14 10.60
C ARG A 210 -2.58 -10.32 9.84
N LEU A 211 -2.86 -9.90 8.61
CA LEU A 211 -1.95 -9.08 7.81
C LEU A 211 -2.46 -7.64 7.78
N TYR A 212 -1.57 -6.65 7.84
CA TYR A 212 -1.94 -5.24 7.65
C TYR A 212 -0.85 -4.53 6.86
N ASN A 213 -1.18 -4.17 5.62
CA ASN A 213 -0.28 -3.52 4.69
C ASN A 213 -0.29 -2.00 4.87
N PHE A 214 0.88 -1.37 4.82
CA PHE A 214 1.00 0.08 4.89
C PHE A 214 2.30 0.58 4.28
N HIS A 215 2.27 1.82 3.78
CA HIS A 215 3.47 2.53 3.37
C HIS A 215 4.29 2.94 4.59
N PRO A 216 5.61 2.69 4.64
CA PRO A 216 6.45 2.99 5.81
C PRO A 216 6.38 4.46 6.25
N GLY A 217 6.40 5.38 5.28
CA GLY A 217 6.22 6.81 5.51
C GLY A 217 7.19 7.69 4.73
N SER A 218 7.42 8.90 5.25
CA SER A 218 8.27 9.92 4.64
C SER A 218 9.10 10.64 5.70
N THR A 219 10.37 10.90 5.40
CA THR A 219 11.31 11.58 6.31
C THR A 219 10.86 12.99 6.67
N GLY A 220 10.01 13.63 5.84
CA GLY A 220 9.60 15.02 6.03
C GLY A 220 10.76 16.03 5.93
N GLY A 221 11.93 15.61 5.43
CA GLY A 221 13.16 16.42 5.37
C GLY A 221 14.19 16.09 6.45
N ASP A 222 13.84 15.25 7.42
CA ASP A 222 14.78 14.80 8.45
C ASP A 222 15.80 13.78 7.91
N ALA A 223 16.85 13.55 8.70
CA ALA A 223 17.82 12.49 8.44
C ALA A 223 17.12 11.12 8.36
N ARG A 224 17.31 10.42 7.25
CA ARG A 224 16.68 9.12 6.96
C ARG A 224 16.86 8.07 8.08
N PRO A 225 18.06 7.87 8.68
CA PRO A 225 18.19 6.93 9.80
C PRO A 225 17.33 7.28 11.02
N ALA A 226 17.13 8.58 11.31
CA ALA A 226 16.27 9.01 12.40
C ALA A 226 14.78 8.75 12.08
N ALA A 227 14.38 8.96 10.82
CA ALA A 227 13.03 8.68 10.35
C ALA A 227 12.71 7.17 10.40
N ILE A 228 13.64 6.31 9.95
CA ILE A 228 13.56 4.85 10.06
C ILE A 228 13.42 4.41 11.53
N ALA A 229 14.23 4.99 12.43
CA ALA A 229 14.14 4.70 13.85
C ALA A 229 12.76 5.02 14.44
N ARG A 230 12.13 6.12 14.00
CA ARG A 230 10.77 6.49 14.44
C ARG A 230 9.73 5.47 13.96
N ILE A 231 9.82 5.01 12.70
CA ILE A 231 8.92 3.96 12.19
C ILE A 231 9.03 2.71 13.06
N ALA A 232 10.24 2.18 13.25
CA ALA A 232 10.46 0.97 14.04
C ALA A 232 9.97 1.12 15.49
N ALA A 233 10.20 2.28 16.13
CA ALA A 233 9.70 2.55 17.47
C ALA A 233 8.17 2.53 17.56
N GLN A 234 7.47 3.09 16.55
CA GLN A 234 6.01 3.05 16.48
C GLN A 234 5.49 1.63 16.23
N LEU A 235 6.18 0.84 15.40
CA LEU A 235 5.86 -0.57 15.19
C LEU A 235 5.99 -1.36 16.49
N ASN A 236 7.14 -1.28 17.18
CA ASN A 236 7.33 -1.95 18.48
C ASN A 236 6.27 -1.54 19.51
N LYS A 237 5.91 -0.25 19.54
CA LYS A 237 4.85 0.26 20.42
C LYS A 237 3.49 -0.35 20.07
N SER A 238 3.14 -0.38 18.78
CA SER A 238 1.90 -0.99 18.29
C SER A 238 1.87 -2.49 18.53
N HIS A 239 3.04 -3.14 18.46
CA HIS A 239 3.16 -4.57 18.64
C HIS A 239 2.92 -5.00 20.06
N ARG A 240 3.35 -4.20 21.04
CA ARG A 240 3.01 -4.40 22.46
C ARG A 240 1.54 -4.08 22.78
N ALA A 241 0.91 -3.19 22.01
CA ALA A 241 -0.49 -2.81 22.19
C ALA A 241 -1.48 -3.79 21.54
N THR A 242 -1.00 -4.65 20.64
CA THR A 242 -1.78 -5.66 19.91
C THR A 242 -1.17 -7.04 20.10
N LYS A 243 -1.79 -8.08 19.55
CA LYS A 243 -1.41 -9.48 19.78
C LYS A 243 -1.12 -10.24 18.49
N THR A 244 -2.00 -10.15 17.48
CA THR A 244 -2.01 -11.13 16.37
C THR A 244 -1.62 -10.58 15.01
N VAL A 245 -1.63 -9.26 14.83
CA VAL A 245 -1.42 -8.63 13.52
C VAL A 245 0.07 -8.53 13.18
N ILE A 246 0.41 -8.99 11.98
CA ILE A 246 1.68 -8.82 11.30
C ILE A 246 1.60 -7.52 10.50
N THR A 247 2.46 -6.56 10.84
CA THR A 247 2.58 -5.30 10.12
C THR A 247 3.42 -5.51 8.87
N VAL A 248 2.85 -5.28 7.70
CA VAL A 248 3.45 -5.56 6.39
C VAL A 248 3.90 -4.25 5.76
N LEU A 249 5.21 -4.05 5.67
CA LEU A 249 5.84 -2.86 5.08
C LEU A 249 5.81 -2.96 3.57
N GLU A 250 5.14 -2.03 2.89
CA GLU A 250 5.17 -1.98 1.44
C GLU A 250 6.39 -1.22 0.91
N ASN A 251 7.00 -1.72 -0.17
CA ASN A 251 7.98 -0.93 -0.91
C ASN A 251 7.31 0.19 -1.70
N MET A 252 8.06 1.26 -1.98
CA MET A 252 7.52 2.48 -2.58
C MET A 252 8.17 2.81 -3.92
N ALA A 253 7.44 3.45 -4.84
CA ALA A 253 7.96 3.90 -6.14
C ALA A 253 9.16 4.85 -6.09
N GLY A 254 9.43 5.44 -4.93
CA GLY A 254 10.50 6.41 -4.73
C GLY A 254 10.14 7.83 -5.16
N SER A 255 10.74 8.80 -4.46
CA SER A 255 10.90 10.22 -4.78
C SER A 255 11.01 11.07 -3.50
N GLY A 256 11.85 12.09 -3.53
CA GLY A 256 11.98 13.06 -2.44
C GLY A 256 12.28 12.42 -1.08
N ASN A 257 11.32 12.53 -0.16
CA ASN A 257 11.46 12.11 1.24
C ASN A 257 10.84 10.75 1.55
N VAL A 258 10.32 10.02 0.56
CA VAL A 258 9.67 8.72 0.77
C VAL A 258 10.67 7.68 1.30
N ILE A 259 10.22 6.84 2.23
CA ILE A 259 10.96 5.72 2.83
C ILE A 259 10.34 4.41 2.33
N GLY A 260 11.19 3.44 1.99
CA GLY A 260 10.76 2.13 1.47
C GLY A 260 10.95 1.98 -0.03
N SER A 261 11.59 2.95 -0.71
CA SER A 261 11.93 2.81 -2.13
C SER A 261 13.21 2.00 -2.38
N THR A 262 13.91 1.64 -1.31
CA THR A 262 15.08 0.77 -1.36
C THR A 262 14.88 -0.41 -0.42
N TRP A 263 15.44 -1.57 -0.76
CA TRP A 263 15.42 -2.74 0.12
C TRP A 263 16.13 -2.46 1.45
N GLU A 264 17.15 -1.61 1.43
CA GLU A 264 17.87 -1.13 2.61
C GLU A 264 16.95 -0.42 3.60
N ASP A 265 16.03 0.44 3.13
CA ASP A 265 15.07 1.11 4.02
C ASP A 265 14.23 0.07 4.77
N LEU A 266 13.69 -0.93 4.07
CA LEU A 266 12.84 -1.96 4.65
C LEU A 266 13.62 -2.86 5.62
N ARG A 267 14.82 -3.31 5.21
CA ARG A 267 15.75 -4.08 6.05
C ARG A 267 16.07 -3.32 7.33
N ASP A 268 16.41 -2.04 7.22
CA ASP A 268 16.84 -1.24 8.36
C ASP A 268 15.69 -0.95 9.34
N ILE A 269 14.44 -0.85 8.86
CA ILE A 269 13.25 -0.83 9.72
C ILE A 269 13.10 -2.17 10.44
N ILE A 270 13.11 -3.29 9.70
CA ILE A 270 12.92 -4.65 10.25
C ILE A 270 14.01 -5.00 11.28
N ALA A 271 15.25 -4.59 11.03
CA ALA A 271 16.37 -4.80 11.95
C ALA A 271 16.12 -4.19 13.34
N LEU A 272 15.41 -3.05 13.39
CA LEU A 272 15.05 -2.33 14.61
C LEU A 272 13.72 -2.79 15.22
N VAL A 273 12.94 -3.60 14.52
CA VAL A 273 11.73 -4.22 15.09
C VAL A 273 12.14 -5.34 16.06
N GLU A 274 11.55 -5.30 17.26
CA GLU A 274 11.78 -6.24 18.35
C GLU A 274 11.20 -7.62 18.01
N ASP A 275 9.90 -7.68 17.72
CA ASP A 275 9.19 -8.92 17.36
C ASP A 275 9.19 -9.14 15.84
N LYS A 276 10.23 -9.83 15.37
CA LYS A 276 10.41 -10.14 13.94
C LYS A 276 9.34 -11.09 13.39
N SER A 277 8.61 -11.81 14.25
CA SER A 277 7.51 -12.67 13.80
C SER A 277 6.26 -11.89 13.38
N ARG A 278 6.19 -10.60 13.74
CA ARG A 278 5.04 -9.72 13.45
C ARG A 278 5.37 -8.53 12.55
N VAL A 279 6.45 -8.65 11.76
CA VAL A 279 6.74 -7.74 10.65
C VAL A 279 7.01 -8.53 9.38
N GLY A 280 6.42 -8.08 8.28
CA GLY A 280 6.62 -8.64 6.94
C GLY A 280 6.79 -7.54 5.90
N VAL A 281 6.86 -7.93 4.63
CA VAL A 281 6.99 -7.02 3.50
C VAL A 281 5.92 -7.33 2.45
N CYS A 282 5.36 -6.29 1.85
CA CYS A 282 4.55 -6.36 0.63
C CYS A 282 5.40 -5.82 -0.51
N ILE A 283 5.42 -6.54 -1.63
CA ILE A 283 6.10 -6.10 -2.84
C ILE A 283 5.06 -5.63 -3.86
N ASP A 284 4.87 -4.32 -3.93
CA ASP A 284 4.25 -3.66 -5.08
C ASP A 284 5.29 -3.48 -6.19
N THR A 285 4.88 -3.76 -7.42
CA THR A 285 5.83 -3.74 -8.55
C THR A 285 5.71 -2.68 -9.55
N CYS A 286 4.60 -1.97 -9.57
CA CYS A 286 4.66 -0.64 -10.12
C CYS A 286 5.70 0.17 -9.33
N HIS A 287 5.67 0.04 -8.00
CA HIS A 287 6.62 0.65 -7.09
C HIS A 287 8.06 0.16 -7.32
N ALA A 288 8.31 -1.15 -7.28
CA ALA A 288 9.66 -1.66 -7.47
C ALA A 288 10.24 -1.27 -8.85
N PHE A 289 9.44 -1.37 -9.91
CA PHE A 289 9.85 -0.97 -11.26
C PHE A 289 10.11 0.53 -11.38
N ALA A 290 9.24 1.36 -10.80
CA ALA A 290 9.41 2.81 -10.76
C ALA A 290 10.61 3.25 -9.91
N ALA A 291 10.99 2.48 -8.89
CA ALA A 291 12.15 2.71 -8.02
C ALA A 291 13.48 2.23 -8.63
N GLY A 292 13.46 1.50 -9.74
CA GLY A 292 14.66 1.04 -10.45
C GLY A 292 15.04 -0.43 -10.22
N TYR A 293 14.11 -1.26 -9.73
CA TYR A 293 14.27 -2.71 -9.72
C TYR A 293 13.65 -3.30 -10.99
N ASP A 294 14.48 -3.85 -11.88
CA ASP A 294 13.99 -4.34 -13.16
C ASP A 294 13.34 -5.70 -12.96
N LEU A 295 12.02 -5.74 -13.15
CA LEU A 295 11.21 -6.94 -12.89
C LEU A 295 10.82 -7.68 -14.17
N ARG A 296 11.36 -7.25 -15.32
CA ARG A 296 11.01 -7.84 -16.63
C ARG A 296 11.72 -9.16 -16.89
N THR A 297 12.66 -9.53 -16.02
CA THR A 297 13.28 -10.86 -16.02
C THR A 297 12.47 -11.84 -15.17
N PRO A 298 12.66 -13.17 -15.32
CA PRO A 298 11.84 -14.21 -14.70
C PRO A 298 11.72 -14.24 -13.16
N GLU A 299 12.19 -13.22 -12.45
CA GLU A 299 12.41 -13.25 -11.00
C GLU A 299 11.55 -12.24 -10.20
N ALA A 300 10.53 -11.59 -10.78
CA ALA A 300 9.97 -10.39 -10.13
C ALA A 300 8.51 -9.97 -10.43
N PHE A 301 7.94 -9.18 -9.49
CA PHE A 301 6.57 -9.17 -8.91
C PHE A 301 5.44 -8.32 -9.62
N MET A 302 4.23 -8.25 -9.01
CA MET A 302 2.90 -8.02 -9.63
C MET A 302 2.27 -6.61 -9.44
N ASN A 303 2.02 -5.91 -10.57
CA ASN A 303 1.37 -4.59 -10.83
C ASN A 303 2.08 -3.93 -12.02
N ASP A 304 1.35 -3.66 -13.11
CA ASP A 304 1.99 -3.14 -14.33
C ASP A 304 2.15 -1.62 -14.17
N SER A 305 3.08 -1.01 -14.91
CA SER A 305 3.40 0.41 -14.79
C SER A 305 3.10 1.15 -16.10
N LYS A 306 2.28 2.21 -16.02
CA LYS A 306 2.13 3.18 -17.11
C LYS A 306 3.39 4.03 -17.29
N ALA A 307 4.22 4.12 -16.27
CA ALA A 307 5.44 4.91 -16.29
C ALA A 307 6.67 4.05 -16.63
N PRO A 308 7.70 4.62 -17.28
CA PRO A 308 8.91 3.89 -17.61
C PRO A 308 9.71 3.50 -16.36
N PHE A 309 10.61 2.54 -16.55
CA PHE A 309 11.56 2.08 -15.53
C PHE A 309 12.29 3.25 -14.87
N ASN A 310 12.45 3.19 -13.54
CA ASN A 310 13.15 4.21 -12.75
C ASN A 310 12.54 5.63 -12.87
N SER A 311 11.25 5.74 -13.21
CA SER A 311 10.58 7.04 -13.36
C SER A 311 10.25 7.73 -12.04
N ASN A 312 10.30 7.01 -10.91
CA ASN A 312 9.85 7.47 -9.60
C ASN A 312 8.39 7.98 -9.65
N ARG A 313 7.54 7.30 -10.44
CA ARG A 313 6.12 7.60 -10.58
C ARG A 313 5.31 6.34 -10.30
N ASP A 314 4.49 6.44 -9.29
CA ASP A 314 3.42 5.50 -8.98
C ASP A 314 2.24 5.75 -9.95
N LEU A 315 2.21 4.99 -11.06
CA LEU A 315 1.15 5.04 -12.07
C LEU A 315 0.82 3.64 -12.57
N HIS A 316 -0.13 2.97 -11.92
CA HIS A 316 -0.52 1.60 -12.23
C HIS A 316 -1.14 1.47 -13.62
N ALA A 317 -0.80 0.38 -14.33
CA ALA A 317 -1.38 -0.07 -15.61
C ALA A 317 -2.13 -1.39 -15.43
N ASN A 318 -3.03 -1.68 -16.37
CA ASN A 318 -3.66 -3.01 -16.45
C ASN A 318 -2.62 -4.07 -16.86
N ILE A 319 -2.83 -5.31 -16.42
CA ILE A 319 -1.86 -6.40 -16.55
C ILE A 319 -1.44 -6.62 -18.02
N GLY A 320 -0.13 -6.52 -18.29
CA GLY A 320 0.47 -6.71 -19.61
C GLY A 320 0.40 -5.51 -20.54
N THR A 321 -0.31 -4.44 -20.15
CA THR A 321 -0.51 -3.23 -20.97
C THR A 321 0.53 -2.13 -20.71
N GLY A 322 1.27 -2.21 -19.60
CA GLY A 322 2.26 -1.22 -19.22
C GLY A 322 3.69 -1.58 -19.68
N PHE A 323 4.66 -0.88 -19.10
CA PHE A 323 6.08 -1.06 -19.37
C PHE A 323 6.68 -2.31 -18.70
N LEU A 324 5.97 -2.92 -17.74
CA LEU A 324 6.39 -4.15 -17.10
C LEU A 324 6.10 -5.35 -18.02
N GLY A 325 4.90 -5.36 -18.63
CA GLY A 325 4.51 -6.36 -19.61
C GLY A 325 4.13 -7.71 -18.98
N LEU A 326 3.61 -8.62 -19.82
CA LEU A 326 2.97 -9.86 -19.36
C LEU A 326 3.97 -10.87 -18.77
N ARG A 327 5.21 -10.90 -19.27
CA ARG A 327 6.26 -11.83 -18.82
C ARG A 327 6.58 -11.71 -17.32
N ALA A 328 6.53 -10.51 -16.75
CA ALA A 328 6.70 -10.33 -15.31
C ALA A 328 5.61 -11.07 -14.53
N PHE A 329 4.34 -10.84 -14.89
CA PHE A 329 3.18 -11.54 -14.33
C PHE A 329 3.28 -13.05 -14.42
N HIS A 330 3.65 -13.55 -15.59
CA HIS A 330 3.87 -14.98 -15.79
C HIS A 330 4.89 -15.54 -14.80
N SER A 331 6.00 -14.84 -14.61
CA SER A 331 7.09 -15.29 -13.74
C SER A 331 6.63 -15.43 -12.29
N ILE A 332 5.78 -14.52 -11.82
CA ILE A 332 5.26 -14.47 -10.46
C ILE A 332 4.22 -15.54 -10.23
N MET A 333 3.33 -15.69 -11.20
CA MET A 333 2.32 -16.75 -11.21
C MET A 333 2.93 -18.15 -11.22
N ASN A 334 4.24 -18.26 -11.48
CA ASN A 334 5.00 -19.51 -11.49
C ASN A 334 6.17 -19.52 -10.47
N HIS A 335 6.28 -18.52 -9.59
CA HIS A 335 7.34 -18.44 -8.59
C HIS A 335 6.89 -19.12 -7.27
N ALA A 336 7.44 -20.30 -6.99
CA ALA A 336 7.01 -21.13 -5.87
C ALA A 336 7.02 -20.43 -4.48
N PRO A 337 8.01 -19.57 -4.15
CA PRO A 337 7.99 -18.81 -2.91
C PRO A 337 6.77 -17.91 -2.66
N PHE A 338 5.99 -17.55 -3.68
CA PHE A 338 4.77 -16.74 -3.50
C PHE A 338 3.50 -17.57 -3.36
N ALA A 339 3.59 -18.90 -3.45
CA ALA A 339 2.44 -19.78 -3.32
C ALA A 339 1.72 -19.53 -1.97
N GLY A 340 0.40 -19.40 -2.04
CA GLY A 340 -0.45 -19.16 -0.87
C GLY A 340 -0.44 -17.73 -0.31
N MET A 341 0.43 -16.84 -0.78
CA MET A 341 0.41 -15.43 -0.36
C MET A 341 -0.74 -14.66 -1.04
N PRO A 342 -1.39 -13.71 -0.37
CA PRO A 342 -2.42 -12.88 -0.99
C PRO A 342 -1.79 -11.93 -2.02
N MET A 343 -2.25 -12.03 -3.27
CA MET A 343 -1.88 -11.18 -4.40
C MET A 343 -3.04 -10.27 -4.73
N VAL A 344 -2.82 -8.96 -4.71
CA VAL A 344 -3.88 -7.96 -4.76
C VAL A 344 -3.64 -7.03 -5.93
N LEU A 345 -4.57 -7.02 -6.88
CA LEU A 345 -4.63 -6.05 -7.96
C LEU A 345 -5.05 -4.68 -7.43
N GLU A 346 -4.25 -3.67 -7.77
CA GLU A 346 -4.57 -2.24 -7.61
C GLU A 346 -4.56 -1.52 -8.97
N THR A 347 -4.80 -2.28 -10.03
CA THR A 347 -4.87 -1.79 -11.41
C THR A 347 -6.08 -0.84 -11.58
N PRO A 348 -5.98 0.15 -12.47
CA PRO A 348 -7.06 1.10 -12.69
C PRO A 348 -8.27 0.42 -13.33
N ILE A 349 -9.46 0.71 -12.80
CA ILE A 349 -10.75 0.23 -13.34
C ILE A 349 -11.70 1.35 -13.75
N ASP A 350 -11.28 2.60 -13.55
CA ASP A 350 -12.06 3.77 -13.92
C ASP A 350 -12.11 3.95 -15.43
N ARG A 351 -13.31 4.10 -15.97
CA ARG A 351 -13.54 4.45 -17.38
C ARG A 351 -14.47 5.67 -17.50
N PRO A 352 -14.41 6.41 -18.62
CA PRO A 352 -15.39 7.44 -18.90
C PRO A 352 -16.79 6.84 -19.02
N GLY A 353 -17.71 7.29 -18.18
CA GLY A 353 -19.14 6.99 -18.25
C GLY A 353 -19.83 7.80 -19.34
N ALA A 354 -21.10 7.48 -19.61
CA ALA A 354 -21.90 8.17 -20.63
C ALA A 354 -22.06 9.68 -20.39
N ASP A 355 -21.94 10.13 -19.13
CA ASP A 355 -21.99 11.55 -18.74
C ASP A 355 -20.58 12.18 -18.63
N GLY A 356 -19.54 11.50 -19.13
CA GLY A 356 -18.15 11.93 -19.05
C GLY A 356 -17.51 11.80 -17.66
N LYS A 357 -18.26 11.35 -16.64
CA LYS A 357 -17.69 11.09 -15.31
C LYS A 357 -17.06 9.72 -15.26
N SER A 358 -16.02 9.59 -14.45
CA SER A 358 -15.40 8.30 -14.16
C SER A 358 -16.42 7.36 -13.49
N VAL A 359 -16.50 6.13 -14.03
CA VAL A 359 -17.26 5.02 -13.47
C VAL A 359 -16.34 3.80 -13.38
N GLU A 360 -16.42 3.07 -12.28
CA GLU A 360 -15.67 1.82 -12.09
C GLU A 360 -16.24 0.70 -12.97
N ASP A 361 -15.38 0.01 -13.73
CA ASP A 361 -15.70 -1.24 -14.43
C ASP A 361 -15.04 -2.44 -13.76
N LYS A 362 -15.75 -3.05 -12.82
CA LYS A 362 -15.28 -4.22 -12.06
C LYS A 362 -14.95 -5.43 -12.95
N LYS A 363 -15.43 -5.47 -14.20
CA LYS A 363 -15.07 -6.54 -15.14
C LYS A 363 -13.59 -6.54 -15.48
N VAL A 364 -12.92 -5.39 -15.37
CA VAL A 364 -11.47 -5.30 -15.57
C VAL A 364 -10.74 -6.23 -14.60
N TRP A 365 -11.02 -6.12 -13.30
CA TRP A 365 -10.43 -7.02 -12.30
C TRP A 365 -10.86 -8.47 -12.47
N ALA A 366 -12.13 -8.74 -12.78
CA ALA A 366 -12.58 -10.11 -13.04
C ALA A 366 -11.79 -10.76 -14.20
N ASN A 367 -11.54 -10.01 -15.28
CA ASN A 367 -10.75 -10.47 -16.42
C ASN A 367 -9.26 -10.61 -16.07
N GLU A 368 -8.69 -9.67 -15.31
CA GLU A 368 -7.28 -9.73 -14.89
C GLU A 368 -7.00 -10.88 -13.93
N ILE A 369 -7.93 -11.19 -13.01
CA ILE A 369 -7.86 -12.38 -12.16
C ILE A 369 -7.80 -13.64 -13.04
N LYS A 370 -8.70 -13.76 -14.01
CA LYS A 370 -8.72 -14.91 -14.95
C LYS A 370 -7.48 -14.98 -15.83
N LEU A 371 -6.94 -13.83 -16.22
CA LEU A 371 -5.69 -13.74 -16.95
C LEU A 371 -4.54 -14.31 -16.11
N LEU A 372 -4.39 -13.86 -14.86
CA LEU A 372 -3.35 -14.34 -13.95
C LEU A 372 -3.46 -15.84 -13.66
N GLU A 373 -4.68 -16.33 -13.41
CA GLU A 373 -4.94 -17.77 -13.25
C GLU A 373 -4.51 -18.56 -14.50
N ARG A 374 -4.79 -18.04 -15.70
CA ARG A 374 -4.38 -18.67 -16.98
C ARG A 374 -2.86 -18.70 -17.16
N LEU A 375 -2.11 -17.77 -16.54
CA LEU A 375 -0.65 -17.78 -16.62
C LEU A 375 0.00 -18.88 -15.77
N VAL A 376 -0.71 -19.43 -14.78
CA VAL A 376 -0.21 -20.50 -13.90
C VAL A 376 0.05 -21.76 -14.74
N GLY A 377 1.29 -22.23 -14.77
CA GLY A 377 1.73 -23.39 -15.53
C GLY A 377 1.81 -23.20 -17.05
N MET A 378 1.49 -22.01 -17.57
CA MET A 378 1.62 -21.70 -19.00
C MET A 378 3.10 -21.65 -19.39
N ASP A 379 3.46 -22.20 -20.56
CA ASP A 379 4.81 -22.02 -21.10
C ASP A 379 4.87 -20.70 -21.89
N ALA A 380 5.73 -19.79 -21.44
CA ALA A 380 5.89 -18.46 -22.00
C ALA A 380 6.58 -18.45 -23.38
N GLU A 381 7.09 -19.59 -23.85
CA GLU A 381 7.62 -19.74 -25.21
C GLU A 381 6.58 -20.16 -26.26
N THR A 382 5.38 -20.50 -25.82
CA THR A 382 4.27 -20.89 -26.72
C THR A 382 3.79 -19.73 -27.57
N LYS A 383 3.19 -20.06 -28.73
CA LYS A 383 2.55 -19.05 -29.59
C LYS A 383 1.42 -18.34 -28.86
N GLU A 384 0.64 -19.07 -28.06
CA GLU A 384 -0.47 -18.52 -27.29
C GLU A 384 -0.03 -17.40 -26.35
N PHE A 385 1.04 -17.63 -25.57
CA PHE A 385 1.57 -16.60 -24.68
C PHE A 385 2.08 -15.38 -25.46
N LYS A 386 2.84 -15.61 -26.53
CA LYS A 386 3.43 -14.55 -27.36
C LYS A 386 2.35 -13.69 -28.05
N ASP A 387 1.29 -14.31 -28.56
CA ASP A 387 0.17 -13.59 -29.17
C ASP A 387 -0.53 -12.70 -28.12
N LEU A 388 -0.75 -13.23 -26.91
CA LEU A 388 -1.39 -12.49 -25.81
C LEU A 388 -0.54 -11.31 -25.34
N GLU A 389 0.78 -11.51 -25.24
CA GLU A 389 1.72 -10.43 -24.90
C GLU A 389 1.69 -9.31 -25.95
N ILE A 390 1.71 -9.65 -27.23
CA ILE A 390 1.61 -8.67 -28.33
C ILE A 390 0.29 -7.90 -28.26
N GLU A 391 -0.83 -8.60 -28.04
CA GLU A 391 -2.15 -7.98 -27.95
C GLU A 391 -2.21 -6.97 -26.80
N LEU A 392 -1.83 -7.38 -25.59
CA LEU A 392 -1.87 -6.50 -24.41
C LEU A 392 -0.90 -5.31 -24.55
N GLN A 393 0.29 -5.53 -25.13
CA GLN A 393 1.21 -4.44 -25.43
C GLN A 393 0.62 -3.44 -26.43
N ALA A 394 -0.09 -3.90 -27.46
CA ALA A 394 -0.76 -3.01 -28.41
C ALA A 394 -1.88 -2.20 -27.72
N GLN A 395 -2.67 -2.83 -26.85
CA GLN A 395 -3.75 -2.15 -26.11
C GLN A 395 -3.23 -0.98 -25.26
N GLY A 396 -2.07 -1.13 -24.63
CA GLY A 396 -1.50 -0.09 -23.76
C GLY A 396 -0.60 0.94 -24.46
N GLU A 397 -0.28 0.77 -25.75
CA GLU A 397 0.74 1.56 -26.45
C GLU A 397 0.46 3.07 -26.40
N SER A 398 -0.80 3.48 -26.62
CA SER A 398 -1.18 4.89 -26.61
C SER A 398 -0.92 5.56 -25.25
N GLU A 399 -1.28 4.90 -24.15
CA GLU A 399 -1.07 5.45 -22.81
C GLU A 399 0.41 5.44 -22.44
N ARG A 400 1.17 4.38 -22.79
CA ARG A 400 2.63 4.34 -22.58
C ARG A 400 3.34 5.48 -23.30
N ASN A 401 3.02 5.72 -24.57
CA ASN A 401 3.60 6.81 -25.36
C ASN A 401 3.30 8.18 -24.73
N LYS A 402 2.05 8.41 -24.32
CA LYS A 402 1.63 9.65 -23.65
C LYS A 402 2.36 9.87 -22.33
N ILE A 403 2.57 8.84 -21.52
CA ILE A 403 3.28 8.97 -20.24
C ILE A 403 4.78 9.15 -20.46
N GLN A 404 5.38 8.45 -21.44
CA GLN A 404 6.78 8.65 -21.83
C GLN A 404 7.04 10.10 -22.24
N ASP A 405 6.19 10.67 -23.08
CA ASP A 405 6.24 12.08 -23.48
C ASP A 405 6.23 13.04 -22.27
N GLN A 406 5.41 12.74 -21.25
CA GLN A 406 5.35 13.55 -20.03
C GLN A 406 6.62 13.42 -19.18
N VAL A 407 7.23 12.24 -19.15
CA VAL A 407 8.51 12.00 -18.46
C VAL A 407 9.62 12.76 -19.17
N ASP A 408 9.73 12.64 -20.49
CA ASP A 408 10.76 13.30 -21.30
C ASP A 408 10.67 14.82 -21.19
N ARG A 409 9.44 15.38 -21.26
CA ARG A 409 9.21 16.82 -21.04
C ARG A 409 9.62 17.28 -19.65
N LYS A 410 9.45 16.45 -18.62
CA LYS A 410 9.86 16.78 -17.25
C LYS A 410 11.39 16.75 -17.13
N MET A 411 12.04 15.69 -17.62
CA MET A 411 13.49 15.56 -17.64
C MET A 411 14.16 16.73 -18.36
N ALA A 412 13.63 17.13 -19.52
CA ALA A 412 14.13 18.28 -20.28
C ALA A 412 13.98 19.60 -19.50
N LYS A 413 12.87 19.78 -18.77
CA LYS A 413 12.65 20.97 -17.91
C LYS A 413 13.63 21.00 -16.74
N ASP A 414 13.89 19.87 -16.11
CA ASP A 414 14.77 19.78 -14.94
C ASP A 414 16.24 19.97 -15.34
N ALA A 415 16.67 19.43 -16.48
CA ALA A 415 17.99 19.69 -17.07
C ALA A 415 18.21 21.19 -17.36
N LYS A 416 17.20 21.90 -17.89
CA LYS A 416 17.24 23.36 -18.11
C LYS A 416 17.28 24.18 -16.82
N LYS A 417 16.70 23.69 -15.72
CA LYS A 417 16.79 24.34 -14.40
C LYS A 417 18.17 24.11 -13.76
N GLY A 418 18.76 22.93 -13.95
CA GLY A 418 20.11 22.61 -13.49
C GLY A 418 21.18 23.51 -14.12
N THR A 419 21.08 23.76 -15.43
CA THR A 419 22.02 24.65 -16.15
C THR A 419 21.89 26.13 -15.74
N LYS A 420 20.68 26.63 -15.44
CA LYS A 420 20.49 27.99 -14.91
C LYS A 420 21.06 28.21 -13.51
N LYS A 421 21.12 27.17 -12.66
CA LYS A 421 21.76 27.25 -11.33
C LYS A 421 23.29 27.18 -11.39
N GLY A 422 23.87 26.60 -12.44
CA GLY A 422 25.32 26.57 -12.66
C GLY A 422 25.94 27.89 -13.15
N GLY A 423 25.15 28.76 -13.80
CA GLY A 423 25.63 30.03 -14.37
C GLY A 423 25.79 31.19 -13.37
N ARG A 424 25.55 30.97 -12.08
CA ARG A 424 25.65 32.02 -11.03
C ARG A 424 26.77 31.70 -10.02
N ARG A 425 27.95 31.30 -10.51
CA ARG A 425 29.19 31.36 -9.73
C ARG A 425 29.80 32.76 -9.87
N LYS A 426 29.83 33.48 -8.74
CA LYS A 426 30.58 34.70 -8.41
C LYS A 426 31.70 35.04 -9.41
N LYS A 427 31.55 36.17 -10.11
CA LYS A 427 32.69 37.05 -10.41
C LYS A 427 32.96 37.81 -9.11
N LYS A 428 34.00 37.42 -8.38
CA LYS A 428 34.58 38.20 -7.28
C LYS A 428 36.02 38.49 -7.70
N ASP A 429 36.43 39.73 -7.42
CA ASP A 429 37.57 40.48 -7.94
C ASP A 429 38.92 39.77 -8.03
N ASP A 430 39.71 40.22 -9.00
CA ASP A 430 41.15 40.44 -8.83
C ASP A 430 41.59 41.57 -9.78
N SER A 431 41.93 42.72 -9.21
CA SER A 431 43.07 43.56 -9.63
C SER A 431 43.23 44.73 -8.66
N ASP A 432 44.04 44.52 -7.62
CA ASP A 432 44.89 45.57 -7.07
C ASP A 432 46.01 45.82 -8.11
N ASP A 433 46.24 47.07 -8.50
CA ASP A 433 47.59 47.55 -8.79
C ASP A 433 47.69 49.09 -8.63
N GLU A 434 48.86 49.51 -8.18
CA GLU A 434 49.27 50.77 -7.59
C GLU A 434 49.33 51.96 -8.56
N SER A 435 49.20 53.19 -8.04
CA SER A 435 50.20 54.26 -8.23
C SER A 435 49.80 55.59 -7.56
N GLU A 436 50.68 56.03 -6.66
CA GLU A 436 51.01 57.40 -6.17
C GLU A 436 49.94 58.30 -5.52
#